data_AF-A0A929E8G3-F1
#
_entry.id   AF-A0A929E8G3-F1
#
_cell.length_a   1.000
_cell.length_b   1.000
_cell.length_c   1.000
_cell.angle_alpha   90.00
_cell.angle_beta   90.00
_cell.angle_gamma   90.00
#
_symmetry.space_group_name_H-M   'P 1'
#
loop_
_entity.id
_entity.type
_entity.pdbx_description
1 polymer ?
#
loop_
_entity_poly.entity_id
_entity_poly.type
_entity_poly.pdbx_seq_one_letter_code
_entity_poly.pdbx_strand_id
1 'polypeptide(L)'
;MMKKITIPVVSALILALIVCSVAFAGDDPPPKKNQFVYGEVVVIDKISFTVQSFRESRDVTYGVNEETIFHESKFGGMISFLDLTIGAKVAVHGQSNDVGQMIGQRVLLLPDEFNPMVLFSLRVRGQIDSIDPDTKNFSLRLRNGKSVIFTLIEKTRFIGQDRNLSDLQIGQNVIVVGKLRDDAPALAAVIVTHVRNTPKRYAGVITDVKPFSEIFILSTQQGDEMTFIVSEKTKFTSPNNEIQSLSDMQTGMLAIVLTVTENDGIATATHIGIGNKDDIPKFEIKAVGQISALGADFLTIQTRRDEMLVFQITSETKFRGRSGPDSLDDLEMGMNIFIGGQELEAGELLAQWIIIGKEATP
;
A
#
# COMPACT_ATOMS: atom_id res chain seq x y z
N MET A 1 -45.88 -40.16 32.43
CA MET A 1 -45.19 -39.59 31.25
C MET A 1 -44.13 -38.61 31.74
N MET A 2 -42.90 -38.84 31.29
CA MET A 2 -41.71 -37.97 31.35
C MET A 2 -42.05 -36.53 30.90
N LYS A 3 -41.41 -35.42 31.29
CA LYS A 3 -40.09 -35.13 31.88
C LYS A 3 -40.10 -33.67 32.39
N LYS A 4 -39.64 -33.48 33.64
CA LYS A 4 -38.72 -32.44 34.17
C LYS A 4 -38.73 -30.99 33.61
N ILE A 5 -39.16 -30.06 34.48
CA ILE A 5 -38.46 -28.88 35.06
C ILE A 5 -37.17 -28.37 34.37
N THR A 6 -37.15 -27.06 34.08
CA THR A 6 -36.00 -26.10 34.21
C THR A 6 -36.61 -24.69 34.21
N ILE A 7 -36.80 -24.02 35.36
CA ILE A 7 -35.88 -23.18 36.16
C ILE A 7 -35.52 -21.82 35.49
N PRO A 8 -35.61 -20.69 36.24
CA PRO A 8 -35.77 -19.33 35.71
C PRO A 8 -34.46 -18.50 35.75
N VAL A 9 -34.52 -17.29 35.18
CA VAL A 9 -33.77 -16.06 35.57
C VAL A 9 -32.37 -16.28 36.17
N VAL A 10 -31.32 -16.24 35.35
CA VAL A 10 -29.98 -15.67 35.68
C VAL A 10 -29.25 -15.41 34.36
N SER A 11 -28.98 -14.15 34.01
CA SER A 11 -27.76 -13.67 33.32
C SER A 11 -27.86 -12.16 33.09
N ALA A 12 -28.08 -11.42 34.16
CA ALA A 12 -27.52 -10.09 34.30
C ALA A 12 -26.19 -10.27 35.06
N LEU A 13 -25.18 -9.48 34.68
CA LEU A 13 -23.95 -9.23 35.44
C LEU A 13 -22.82 -10.29 35.31
N ILE A 14 -22.10 -10.27 34.18
CA ILE A 14 -20.65 -10.45 34.22
C ILE A 14 -20.02 -9.07 34.06
N LEU A 15 -20.04 -8.32 35.17
CA LEU A 15 -19.13 -7.22 35.41
C LEU A 15 -17.80 -7.84 35.85
N ALA A 16 -17.01 -8.31 34.89
CA ALA A 16 -15.60 -8.60 35.13
C ALA A 16 -14.81 -7.35 34.74
N LEU A 17 -14.49 -6.55 35.76
CA LEU A 17 -13.36 -5.62 35.75
C LEU A 17 -12.11 -6.39 35.29
N ILE A 18 -11.82 -6.34 34.00
CA ILE A 18 -10.47 -6.61 33.50
C ILE A 18 -9.73 -5.27 33.62
N VAL A 19 -9.33 -4.94 34.84
CA VAL A 19 -8.11 -4.15 35.04
C VAL A 19 -6.98 -5.15 34.88
N CYS A 20 -6.65 -5.45 33.63
CA CYS A 20 -5.34 -6.00 33.32
C CYS A 20 -4.35 -4.83 33.40
N SER A 21 -3.84 -4.56 34.60
CA SER A 21 -2.53 -3.94 34.73
C SER A 21 -1.50 -4.95 34.25
N VAL A 22 -1.33 -5.05 32.94
CA VAL A 22 -0.19 -5.72 32.35
C VAL A 22 0.94 -4.71 32.38
N ALA A 23 1.83 -4.89 33.36
CA ALA A 23 3.17 -4.36 33.24
C ALA A 23 3.84 -5.13 32.10
N PHE A 24 3.82 -4.57 30.88
CA PHE A 24 4.67 -5.06 29.81
C PHE A 24 6.03 -4.39 29.93
N ALA A 25 7.03 -5.24 30.13
CA ALA A 25 8.41 -4.97 29.77
C ALA A 25 8.47 -4.57 28.29
N GLY A 26 9.45 -3.72 27.93
CA GLY A 26 9.56 -3.01 26.65
C GLY A 26 9.40 -3.88 25.40
N ASP A 27 8.17 -4.02 24.94
CA ASP A 27 7.83 -4.37 23.56
C ASP A 27 7.70 -3.06 22.79
N ASP A 28 8.41 -2.96 21.66
CA ASP A 28 8.21 -1.88 20.70
C ASP A 28 6.72 -1.72 20.40
N PRO A 29 6.22 -0.47 20.30
CA PRO A 29 4.81 -0.23 20.08
C PRO A 29 4.36 -0.95 18.80
N PRO A 30 3.25 -1.73 18.83
CA PRO A 30 2.77 -2.46 17.69
C PRO A 30 2.59 -1.50 16.49
N PRO A 31 2.91 -1.95 15.26
CA PRO A 31 2.87 -1.09 14.09
C PRO A 31 1.48 -0.46 13.94
N LYS A 32 1.44 0.88 13.82
CA LYS A 32 0.21 1.64 13.68
C LYS A 32 -0.59 1.13 12.49
N LYS A 33 -1.74 0.52 12.76
CA LYS A 33 -2.63 -0.06 11.75
C LYS A 33 -3.77 0.91 11.48
N ASN A 34 -3.81 1.45 10.27
CA ASN A 34 -4.96 2.20 9.78
C ASN A 34 -6.02 1.23 9.28
N GLN A 35 -7.26 1.41 9.74
CA GLN A 35 -8.37 0.54 9.39
C GLN A 35 -9.62 1.36 9.07
N PHE A 36 -10.24 1.03 7.94
CA PHE A 36 -11.54 1.57 7.56
C PHE A 36 -12.59 0.47 7.63
N VAL A 37 -13.63 0.65 8.44
CA VAL A 37 -14.75 -0.29 8.61
C VAL A 37 -16.05 0.41 8.30
N TYR A 38 -16.95 -0.28 7.61
CA TYR A 38 -18.34 0.11 7.49
C TYR A 38 -19.21 -1.03 8.02
N GLY A 39 -20.24 -0.70 8.79
CA GLY A 39 -20.95 -1.69 9.57
C GLY A 39 -22.09 -1.11 10.39
N GLU A 40 -22.63 -1.94 11.27
CA GLU A 40 -23.69 -1.59 12.22
C GLU A 40 -23.11 -1.50 13.63
N VAL A 41 -23.50 -0.48 14.40
CA VAL A 41 -23.12 -0.35 15.80
C VAL A 41 -23.89 -1.40 16.60
N VAL A 42 -23.18 -2.35 17.21
CA VAL A 42 -23.77 -3.44 17.99
C VAL A 42 -23.60 -3.27 19.49
N VAL A 43 -22.60 -2.49 19.92
CA VAL A 43 -22.34 -2.17 21.34
C VAL A 43 -21.94 -0.70 21.45
N ILE A 44 -22.42 -0.03 22.50
CA ILE A 44 -21.98 1.32 22.89
C ILE A 44 -21.66 1.28 24.38
N ASP A 45 -20.43 1.64 24.71
CA ASP A 45 -19.93 1.83 26.07
C ASP A 45 -19.71 3.34 26.34
N LYS A 46 -19.18 3.68 27.52
CA LYS A 46 -18.95 5.08 27.92
C LYS A 46 -17.98 5.84 27.01
N ILE A 47 -16.96 5.16 26.51
CA ILE A 47 -15.85 5.75 25.74
C ILE A 47 -15.47 4.90 24.52
N SER A 48 -16.33 3.97 24.12
CA SER A 48 -16.08 3.08 23.00
C SER A 48 -17.38 2.59 22.37
N PHE A 49 -17.29 2.12 21.14
CA PHE A 49 -18.40 1.46 20.46
C PHE A 49 -17.88 0.35 19.55
N THR A 50 -18.70 -0.67 19.33
CA THR A 50 -18.35 -1.84 18.51
C THR A 50 -19.16 -1.83 17.23
N VAL A 51 -18.47 -2.00 16.11
CA VAL A 51 -19.05 -2.05 14.77
C VAL A 51 -18.92 -3.46 14.21
N GLN A 52 -20.05 -4.08 13.89
CA GLN A 52 -20.08 -5.32 13.13
C GLN A 52 -19.88 -5.01 11.63
N SER A 53 -18.76 -5.47 11.08
CA SER A 53 -18.41 -5.21 9.68
C SER A 53 -19.35 -5.92 8.72
N PHE A 54 -19.92 -5.18 7.77
CA PHE A 54 -20.69 -5.75 6.66
C PHE A 54 -19.83 -6.49 5.62
N ARG A 55 -18.49 -6.40 5.71
CA ARG A 55 -17.57 -6.93 4.69
C ARG A 55 -16.78 -8.14 5.15
N GLU A 56 -16.34 -8.11 6.41
CA GLU A 56 -15.36 -9.06 6.94
C GLU A 56 -15.93 -9.97 8.03
N SER A 57 -17.25 -9.93 8.25
CA SER A 57 -17.98 -10.70 9.28
C SER A 57 -17.26 -10.72 10.63
N ARG A 58 -16.71 -9.57 11.02
CA ARG A 58 -15.98 -9.38 12.28
C ARG A 58 -16.42 -8.10 12.97
N ASP A 59 -16.38 -8.14 14.29
CA ASP A 59 -16.69 -7.02 15.14
C ASP A 59 -15.40 -6.26 15.48
N VAL A 60 -15.45 -4.94 15.42
CA VAL A 60 -14.30 -4.07 15.70
C VAL A 60 -14.72 -3.02 16.71
N THR A 61 -14.03 -2.98 17.85
CA THR A 61 -14.27 -2.00 18.92
C THR A 61 -13.37 -0.79 18.71
N TYR A 62 -13.96 0.41 18.75
CA TYR A 62 -13.26 1.67 18.62
C TYR A 62 -13.39 2.48 19.91
N GLY A 63 -12.27 2.91 20.47
CA GLY A 63 -12.23 3.95 21.49
C GLY A 63 -12.55 5.32 20.89
N VAL A 64 -13.13 6.18 21.72
CA VAL A 64 -13.50 7.57 21.38
C VAL A 64 -12.73 8.51 22.29
N ASN A 65 -12.08 9.51 21.72
CA ASN A 65 -11.35 10.54 22.44
C ASN A 65 -11.67 11.93 21.87
N GLU A 66 -10.98 12.96 22.36
CA GLU A 66 -11.17 14.35 21.93
C GLU A 66 -10.79 14.58 20.46
N GLU A 67 -10.00 13.70 19.86
CA GLU A 67 -9.60 13.74 18.45
C GLU A 67 -10.60 13.02 17.53
N THR A 68 -11.56 12.29 18.09
CA THR A 68 -12.59 11.60 17.31
C THR A 68 -13.57 12.60 16.73
N ILE A 69 -13.61 12.67 15.40
CA ILE A 69 -14.50 13.58 14.68
C ILE A 69 -15.71 12.82 14.13
N PHE A 70 -16.91 13.20 14.58
CA PHE A 70 -18.16 12.61 14.11
C PHE A 70 -18.86 13.49 13.06
N HIS A 71 -19.42 12.87 12.02
CA HIS A 71 -20.11 13.57 10.93
C HIS A 71 -21.37 12.82 10.49
N GLU A 72 -22.39 13.56 10.06
CA GLU A 72 -23.53 13.01 9.37
C GLU A 72 -23.29 12.97 7.84
N SER A 73 -23.50 11.82 7.21
CA SER A 73 -23.17 11.60 5.80
C SER A 73 -24.03 12.38 4.80
N LYS A 74 -25.26 12.78 5.15
CA LYS A 74 -26.21 13.41 4.19
C LYS A 74 -26.15 14.93 4.16
N PHE A 75 -25.79 15.58 5.27
CA PHE A 75 -25.94 17.04 5.40
C PHE A 75 -24.70 17.76 5.93
N GLY A 76 -23.59 17.04 6.19
CA GLY A 76 -22.37 17.67 6.71
C GLY A 76 -22.55 18.25 8.13
N GLY A 77 -23.62 17.88 8.83
CA GLY A 77 -23.83 18.21 10.23
C GLY A 77 -22.77 17.54 11.08
N MET A 78 -22.20 18.29 12.03
CA MET A 78 -21.44 17.69 13.12
C MET A 78 -22.43 17.00 14.05
N ILE A 79 -22.19 15.72 14.28
CA ILE A 79 -22.84 14.94 15.34
C ILE A 79 -21.80 14.70 16.43
N SER A 80 -22.21 14.07 17.51
CA SER A 80 -21.39 13.69 18.64
C SER A 80 -21.45 12.19 18.89
N PHE A 81 -20.61 11.69 19.79
CA PHE A 81 -20.68 10.31 20.23
C PHE A 81 -22.05 9.93 20.83
N LEU A 82 -22.73 10.90 21.48
CA LEU A 82 -24.03 10.69 22.11
C LEU A 82 -25.16 10.48 21.10
N ASP A 83 -24.95 10.85 19.83
CA ASP A 83 -25.92 10.68 18.76
C ASP A 83 -25.84 9.27 18.13
N LEU A 84 -24.85 8.46 18.52
CA LEU A 84 -24.78 7.07 18.10
C LEU A 84 -25.79 6.21 18.87
N THR A 85 -26.48 5.34 18.14
CA THR A 85 -27.41 4.36 18.70
C THR A 85 -27.02 2.95 18.27
N ILE A 86 -27.38 1.94 19.09
CA ILE A 86 -27.26 0.55 18.66
C ILE A 86 -28.20 0.35 17.46
N GLY A 87 -27.68 -0.30 16.41
CA GLY A 87 -28.33 -0.43 15.11
C GLY A 87 -27.96 0.68 14.11
N ALA A 88 -27.28 1.74 14.55
CA ALA A 88 -26.84 2.80 13.65
C ALA A 88 -25.83 2.27 12.63
N LYS A 89 -26.01 2.64 11.36
CA LYS A 89 -25.04 2.33 10.30
C LYS A 89 -23.94 3.37 10.32
N VAL A 90 -22.69 2.93 10.39
CA VAL A 90 -21.54 3.83 10.47
C VAL A 90 -20.41 3.43 9.53
N ALA A 91 -19.62 4.42 9.12
CA ALA A 91 -18.29 4.22 8.55
C ALA A 91 -17.24 4.84 9.47
N VAL A 92 -16.29 4.03 9.91
CA VAL A 92 -15.25 4.41 10.87
C VAL A 92 -13.89 4.31 10.19
N HIS A 93 -13.18 5.43 10.17
CA HIS A 93 -11.74 5.45 9.98
C HIS A 93 -11.09 5.44 11.36
N GLY A 94 -10.34 4.39 11.68
CA GLY A 94 -9.64 4.29 12.95
C GLY A 94 -8.18 3.88 12.78
N GLN A 95 -7.41 4.24 13.79
CA GLN A 95 -5.97 3.97 13.88
C GLN A 95 -5.70 3.28 15.21
N SER A 96 -4.84 2.26 15.21
CA SER A 96 -4.36 1.69 16.47
C SER A 96 -3.41 2.66 17.16
N ASN A 97 -3.59 2.85 18.47
CA ASN A 97 -2.63 3.55 19.31
C ASN A 97 -1.41 2.65 19.62
N ASP A 98 -0.47 3.18 20.41
CA ASP A 98 0.77 2.51 20.79
C ASP A 98 0.56 1.29 21.71
N VAL A 99 -0.68 1.01 22.12
CA VAL A 99 -1.07 -0.18 22.90
C VAL A 99 -1.91 -1.14 22.05
N GLY A 100 -2.03 -0.88 20.74
CA GLY A 100 -2.80 -1.71 19.80
C GLY A 100 -4.32 -1.51 19.89
N GLN A 101 -4.83 -0.58 20.71
CA GLN A 101 -6.25 -0.26 20.79
C GLN A 101 -6.66 0.60 19.59
N MET A 102 -7.74 0.22 18.90
CA MET A 102 -8.29 1.00 17.80
C MET A 102 -9.00 2.25 18.32
N ILE A 103 -8.58 3.42 17.86
CA ILE A 103 -9.24 4.70 18.12
C ILE A 103 -9.99 5.14 16.86
N GLY A 104 -11.27 5.48 16.99
CA GLY A 104 -12.02 6.09 15.90
C GLY A 104 -11.51 7.51 15.67
N GLN A 105 -10.89 7.78 14.54
CA GLN A 105 -10.47 9.15 14.20
C GLN A 105 -11.60 9.90 13.51
N ARG A 106 -12.35 9.19 12.65
CA ARG A 106 -13.50 9.75 11.97
C ARG A 106 -14.62 8.75 11.93
N VAL A 107 -15.78 9.16 12.41
CA VAL A 107 -17.00 8.35 12.44
C VAL A 107 -18.07 9.05 11.63
N LEU A 108 -18.53 8.40 10.57
CA LEU A 108 -19.62 8.90 9.74
C LEU A 108 -20.88 8.11 10.07
N LEU A 109 -21.92 8.79 10.53
CA LEU A 109 -23.26 8.24 10.63
C LEU A 109 -23.87 8.18 9.23
N LEU A 110 -24.27 6.97 8.84
CA LEU A 110 -24.82 6.67 7.54
C LEU A 110 -26.35 6.60 7.64
N PRO A 111 -27.09 6.99 6.59
CA PRO A 111 -28.54 6.89 6.57
C PRO A 111 -29.01 5.44 6.78
N ASP A 112 -30.19 5.23 7.37
CA ASP A 112 -30.74 3.89 7.58
C ASP A 112 -30.98 3.14 6.27
N GLU A 113 -31.29 3.85 5.17
CA GLU A 113 -31.40 3.24 3.85
C GLU A 113 -30.04 2.93 3.20
N PHE A 114 -28.92 3.28 3.83
CA PHE A 114 -27.59 2.93 3.35
C PHE A 114 -27.44 1.41 3.33
N ASN A 115 -27.23 0.86 2.13
CA ASN A 115 -26.92 -0.55 1.94
C ASN A 115 -25.60 -0.68 1.17
N PRO A 116 -24.49 -1.01 1.86
CA PRO A 116 -23.17 -1.09 1.23
C PRO A 116 -23.05 -2.26 0.27
N MET A 117 -23.85 -3.32 0.45
CA MET A 117 -23.89 -4.47 -0.46
C MET A 117 -24.55 -4.11 -1.80
N VAL A 118 -25.43 -3.09 -1.82
CA VAL A 118 -26.16 -2.67 -3.02
C VAL A 118 -25.42 -1.56 -3.79
N LEU A 119 -24.67 -0.70 -3.10
CA LEU A 119 -23.94 0.42 -3.74
C LEU A 119 -22.57 0.03 -4.29
N PHE A 120 -21.96 -1.06 -3.79
CA PHE A 120 -20.55 -1.40 -4.07
C PHE A 120 -20.31 -2.87 -4.43
N SER A 121 -21.30 -3.54 -5.04
CA SER A 121 -21.15 -4.95 -5.47
C SER A 121 -20.09 -5.15 -6.56
N LEU A 122 -19.67 -4.07 -7.22
CA LEU A 122 -18.64 -4.08 -8.24
C LEU A 122 -17.57 -3.04 -7.93
N ARG A 123 -16.32 -3.48 -7.79
CA ARG A 123 -15.13 -2.62 -7.80
C ARG A 123 -14.15 -3.16 -8.82
N VAL A 124 -13.95 -2.41 -9.90
CA VAL A 124 -13.08 -2.83 -10.99
C VAL A 124 -12.08 -1.74 -11.34
N ARG A 125 -10.91 -2.16 -11.80
CA ARG A 125 -9.87 -1.30 -12.36
C ARG A 125 -9.68 -1.67 -13.82
N GLY A 126 -9.56 -0.67 -14.67
CA GLY A 126 -9.31 -0.88 -16.08
C GLY A 126 -9.01 0.40 -16.81
N GLN A 127 -8.94 0.27 -18.13
CA GLN A 127 -8.71 1.36 -19.06
C GLN A 127 -10.02 1.72 -19.76
N ILE A 128 -10.33 3.01 -19.91
CA ILE A 128 -11.49 3.47 -20.66
C ILE A 128 -11.26 3.13 -22.14
N ASP A 129 -12.18 2.38 -22.73
CA ASP A 129 -12.08 1.87 -24.10
C ASP A 129 -13.02 2.66 -25.04
N SER A 130 -14.20 3.06 -24.55
CA SER A 130 -15.12 3.95 -25.26
C SER A 130 -15.92 4.84 -24.31
N ILE A 131 -16.38 5.98 -24.82
CA ILE A 131 -17.25 6.93 -24.10
C ILE A 131 -18.41 7.28 -25.04
N ASP A 132 -19.64 7.14 -24.54
CA ASP A 132 -20.87 7.54 -25.19
C ASP A 132 -21.54 8.63 -24.33
N PRO A 133 -21.40 9.92 -24.70
CA PRO A 133 -21.95 11.02 -23.93
C PRO A 133 -23.48 11.07 -23.97
N ASP A 134 -24.12 10.58 -25.04
CA ASP A 134 -25.56 10.64 -25.23
C ASP A 134 -26.27 9.68 -24.26
N THR A 135 -25.74 8.46 -24.13
CA THR A 135 -26.27 7.47 -23.20
C THR A 135 -25.64 7.55 -21.81
N LYS A 136 -24.71 8.50 -21.59
CA LYS A 136 -23.89 8.64 -20.38
C LYS A 136 -23.16 7.34 -20.02
N ASN A 137 -22.77 6.59 -21.03
CA ASN A 137 -22.10 5.33 -20.88
C ASN A 137 -20.61 5.47 -21.14
N PHE A 138 -19.82 4.61 -20.53
CA PHE A 138 -18.44 4.37 -20.92
C PHE A 138 -18.10 2.89 -20.74
N SER A 139 -17.20 2.37 -21.55
CA SER A 139 -16.72 1.00 -21.41
C SER A 139 -15.33 0.98 -20.78
N LEU A 140 -15.12 -0.01 -19.93
CA LEU A 140 -13.87 -0.22 -19.21
C LEU A 140 -13.30 -1.59 -19.59
N ARG A 141 -12.14 -1.60 -20.23
CA ARG A 141 -11.36 -2.81 -20.49
C ARG A 141 -10.60 -3.21 -19.23
N LEU A 142 -10.92 -4.39 -18.71
CA LEU A 142 -10.28 -4.99 -17.54
C LEU A 142 -8.96 -5.67 -17.93
N ARG A 143 -8.11 -5.95 -16.94
CA ARG A 143 -6.81 -6.61 -17.14
C ARG A 143 -6.92 -8.02 -17.75
N ASN A 144 -8.06 -8.70 -17.57
CA ASN A 144 -8.30 -10.02 -18.16
C ASN A 144 -8.87 -9.95 -19.59
N GLY A 145 -8.81 -8.79 -20.24
CA GLY A 145 -9.31 -8.55 -21.59
C GLY A 145 -10.83 -8.42 -21.69
N LYS A 146 -11.60 -8.63 -20.60
CA LYS A 146 -13.05 -8.43 -20.61
C LYS A 146 -13.38 -6.94 -20.55
N SER A 147 -14.46 -6.54 -21.22
CA SER A 147 -14.99 -5.17 -21.13
C SER A 147 -16.26 -5.13 -20.29
N VAL A 148 -16.40 -4.09 -19.48
CA VAL A 148 -17.62 -3.81 -18.70
C VAL A 148 -18.11 -2.42 -19.07
N ILE A 149 -19.40 -2.31 -19.42
CA ILE A 149 -20.03 -1.02 -19.73
C ILE A 149 -20.65 -0.47 -18.44
N PHE A 150 -20.40 0.80 -18.18
CA PHE A 150 -20.92 1.56 -17.06
C PHE A 150 -21.80 2.71 -17.53
N THR A 151 -22.91 2.94 -16.85
CA THR A 151 -23.74 4.15 -16.97
C THR A 151 -23.51 5.05 -15.77
N LEU A 152 -23.30 6.35 -16.03
CA LEU A 152 -23.27 7.36 -14.98
C LEU A 152 -24.70 7.69 -14.54
N ILE A 153 -24.90 7.71 -13.22
CA ILE A 153 -26.09 8.26 -12.58
C ILE A 153 -25.84 9.67 -12.07
N GLU A 154 -26.89 10.42 -11.77
CA GLU A 154 -26.80 11.79 -11.22
C GLU A 154 -25.96 11.87 -9.95
N LYS A 155 -25.93 10.79 -9.16
CA LYS A 155 -25.16 10.70 -7.91
C LYS A 155 -23.73 10.19 -8.10
N THR A 156 -23.26 9.99 -9.33
CA THR A 156 -21.90 9.50 -9.59
C THR A 156 -20.89 10.53 -9.09
N ARG A 157 -19.98 10.10 -8.22
CA ARG A 157 -18.92 10.95 -7.69
C ARG A 157 -17.60 10.69 -8.39
N PHE A 158 -16.89 11.76 -8.74
CA PHE A 158 -15.54 11.67 -9.29
C PHE A 158 -14.51 12.02 -8.21
N ILE A 159 -13.49 11.18 -8.08
CA ILE A 159 -12.35 11.36 -7.18
C ILE A 159 -11.08 11.45 -8.03
N GLY A 160 -10.46 12.63 -8.07
CA GLY A 160 -9.29 12.88 -8.91
C GLY A 160 -9.36 14.27 -9.51
N GLN A 161 -8.72 14.42 -10.67
CA GLN A 161 -8.69 15.68 -11.42
C GLN A 161 -10.01 15.89 -12.18
N ASP A 162 -10.51 14.83 -12.80
CA ASP A 162 -11.77 14.83 -13.54
C ASP A 162 -12.98 14.97 -12.63
N ARG A 163 -14.04 15.61 -13.14
CA ARG A 163 -15.26 15.94 -12.41
C ARG A 163 -16.53 15.46 -13.10
N ASN A 164 -16.48 15.10 -14.38
CA ASN A 164 -17.62 14.68 -15.17
C ASN A 164 -17.23 13.69 -16.30
N LEU A 165 -18.21 13.22 -17.07
CA LEU A 165 -17.99 12.28 -18.18
C LEU A 165 -17.13 12.85 -19.31
N SER A 166 -17.28 14.14 -19.63
CA SER A 166 -16.51 14.80 -20.69
C SER A 166 -15.04 15.02 -20.33
N ASP A 167 -14.71 14.95 -19.05
CA ASP A 167 -13.31 15.01 -18.59
C ASP A 167 -12.61 13.66 -18.77
N LEU A 168 -13.36 12.56 -18.91
CA LEU A 168 -12.79 11.24 -19.12
C LEU A 168 -12.19 11.11 -20.53
N GLN A 169 -11.09 10.38 -20.64
CA GLN A 169 -10.41 10.16 -21.91
C GLN A 169 -10.30 8.67 -22.25
N ILE A 170 -10.46 8.33 -23.53
CA ILE A 170 -10.13 6.99 -24.03
C ILE A 170 -8.64 6.72 -23.74
N GLY A 171 -8.34 5.52 -23.25
CA GLY A 171 -7.00 5.13 -22.82
C GLY A 171 -6.69 5.48 -21.35
N GLN A 172 -7.56 6.21 -20.65
CA GLN A 172 -7.35 6.57 -19.25
C GLN A 172 -7.59 5.39 -18.30
N ASN A 173 -6.72 5.23 -17.31
CA ASN A 173 -6.90 4.23 -16.25
C ASN A 173 -7.77 4.77 -15.12
N VAL A 174 -8.86 4.06 -14.80
CA VAL A 174 -9.78 4.44 -13.74
C VAL A 174 -10.10 3.25 -12.83
N ILE A 175 -10.49 3.54 -11.59
CA ILE A 175 -11.19 2.58 -10.73
C ILE A 175 -12.64 2.99 -10.70
N VAL A 176 -13.52 2.05 -11.04
CA VAL A 176 -14.98 2.26 -10.97
C VAL A 176 -15.51 1.40 -9.83
N VAL A 177 -16.23 2.06 -8.93
CA VAL A 177 -17.03 1.39 -7.91
C VAL A 177 -18.50 1.59 -8.25
N GLY A 178 -19.27 0.52 -8.20
CA GLY A 178 -20.59 0.50 -8.78
C GLY A 178 -21.41 -0.74 -8.45
N LYS A 179 -22.50 -0.90 -9.21
CA LYS A 179 -23.44 -2.01 -9.07
C LYS A 179 -23.60 -2.72 -10.42
N LEU A 180 -23.35 -4.03 -10.44
CA LEU A 180 -23.64 -4.87 -11.61
C LEU A 180 -25.16 -4.96 -11.83
N ARG A 181 -25.60 -5.06 -13.08
CA ARG A 181 -26.98 -5.42 -13.45
C ARG A 181 -26.93 -6.61 -14.40
N ASP A 182 -27.91 -7.50 -14.30
CA ASP A 182 -27.90 -8.76 -15.04
C ASP A 182 -27.98 -8.54 -16.57
N ASP A 183 -28.90 -7.66 -17.02
CA ASP A 183 -29.17 -7.42 -18.45
C ASP A 183 -29.04 -5.93 -18.87
N ALA A 184 -28.18 -5.18 -18.18
CA ALA A 184 -27.97 -3.77 -18.47
C ALA A 184 -26.57 -3.31 -18.06
N PRO A 185 -26.08 -2.17 -18.58
CA PRO A 185 -24.81 -1.60 -18.12
C PRO A 185 -24.77 -1.43 -16.60
N ALA A 186 -23.59 -1.67 -16.03
CA ALA A 186 -23.35 -1.49 -14.61
C ALA A 186 -23.53 -0.01 -14.23
N LEU A 187 -23.96 0.26 -13.00
CA LEU A 187 -24.04 1.62 -12.50
C LEU A 187 -22.71 2.06 -11.92
N ALA A 188 -22.18 3.20 -12.38
CA ALA A 188 -21.04 3.84 -11.72
C ALA A 188 -21.53 4.69 -10.54
N ALA A 189 -21.07 4.38 -9.33
CA ALA A 189 -21.33 5.19 -8.14
C ALA A 189 -20.15 6.12 -7.83
N VAL A 190 -18.93 5.62 -8.01
CA VAL A 190 -17.69 6.37 -7.81
C VAL A 190 -16.71 6.04 -8.93
N ILE A 191 -16.11 7.08 -9.51
CA ILE A 191 -15.04 6.96 -10.51
C ILE A 191 -13.79 7.64 -9.93
N VAL A 192 -12.71 6.87 -9.80
CA VAL A 192 -11.41 7.39 -9.37
C VAL A 192 -10.52 7.53 -10.60
N THR A 193 -10.21 8.77 -10.98
CA THR A 193 -9.56 9.11 -12.26
C THR A 193 -8.08 9.40 -12.15
N HIS A 194 -7.60 9.61 -10.92
CA HIS A 194 -6.18 9.67 -10.59
C HIS A 194 -5.76 8.41 -9.84
N VAL A 195 -5.97 7.25 -10.47
CA VAL A 195 -5.38 6.01 -9.96
C VAL A 195 -3.88 6.21 -10.07
N ARG A 196 -3.20 6.51 -8.95
CA ARG A 196 -1.73 6.50 -8.93
C ARG A 196 -1.32 5.15 -9.50
N ASN A 197 -0.79 5.16 -10.73
CA ASN A 197 -0.09 4.00 -11.24
C ASN A 197 1.16 3.92 -10.38
N THR A 198 1.05 3.14 -9.29
CA THR A 198 2.20 2.76 -8.48
C THR A 198 3.24 2.24 -9.44
N PRO A 199 4.40 2.90 -9.54
CA PRO A 199 5.42 2.50 -10.50
C PRO A 199 5.70 1.01 -10.31
N LYS A 200 5.58 0.23 -11.39
CA LYS A 200 5.96 -1.17 -11.33
C LYS A 200 7.45 -1.26 -11.53
N ARG A 201 8.09 -2.13 -10.75
CA ARG A 201 9.51 -2.42 -10.85
C ARG A 201 9.69 -3.79 -11.46
N TYR A 202 10.46 -3.85 -12.55
CA TYR A 202 10.93 -5.08 -13.16
C TYR A 202 12.44 -5.15 -12.99
N ALA A 203 12.97 -6.35 -12.83
CA ALA A 203 14.40 -6.60 -12.72
C ALA A 203 14.75 -7.88 -13.46
N GLY A 204 15.83 -7.86 -14.24
CA GLY A 204 16.15 -8.97 -15.12
C GLY A 204 17.37 -8.73 -16.00
N VAL A 205 17.57 -9.64 -16.95
CA VAL A 205 18.63 -9.59 -17.95
C VAL A 205 18.04 -9.08 -19.26
N ILE A 206 18.71 -8.15 -19.92
CA ILE A 206 18.34 -7.67 -21.25
C ILE A 206 18.61 -8.79 -22.26
N THR A 207 17.59 -9.23 -22.99
CA THR A 207 17.71 -10.30 -23.99
C THR A 207 17.74 -9.77 -25.41
N ASP A 208 17.16 -8.59 -25.65
CA ASP A 208 17.14 -7.94 -26.97
C ASP A 208 17.07 -6.42 -26.82
N VAL A 209 17.69 -5.69 -27.74
CA VAL A 209 17.69 -4.21 -27.78
C VAL A 209 17.47 -3.76 -29.21
N LYS A 210 16.47 -2.91 -29.43
CA LYS A 210 16.11 -2.34 -30.74
C LYS A 210 16.14 -0.81 -30.64
N PRO A 211 17.33 -0.17 -30.73
CA PRO A 211 17.47 1.27 -30.53
C PRO A 211 16.58 2.09 -31.46
N PHE A 212 16.50 1.70 -32.74
CA PHE A 212 15.68 2.40 -33.75
C PHE A 212 14.17 2.31 -33.51
N SER A 213 13.73 1.31 -32.73
CA SER A 213 12.32 1.15 -32.36
C SER A 213 12.04 1.61 -30.94
N GLU A 214 13.03 2.22 -30.27
CA GLU A 214 12.96 2.64 -28.86
C GLU A 214 12.51 1.52 -27.91
N ILE A 215 12.83 0.26 -28.24
CA ILE A 215 12.35 -0.92 -27.49
C ILE A 215 13.51 -1.76 -27.01
N PHE A 216 13.36 -2.37 -25.84
CA PHE A 216 14.20 -3.51 -25.41
C PHE A 216 13.34 -4.59 -24.73
N ILE A 217 13.90 -5.79 -24.66
CA ILE A 217 13.28 -6.95 -24.01
C ILE A 217 14.13 -7.34 -22.80
N LEU A 218 13.45 -7.61 -21.69
CA LEU A 218 14.04 -8.03 -20.43
C LEU A 218 13.44 -9.38 -20.02
N SER A 219 14.29 -10.36 -19.75
CA SER A 219 13.89 -11.60 -19.08
C SER A 219 14.01 -11.45 -17.57
N THR A 220 12.90 -11.65 -16.87
CA THR A 220 12.84 -11.57 -15.40
C THR A 220 13.42 -12.83 -14.75
N GLN A 221 13.67 -12.81 -13.44
CA GLN A 221 14.12 -14.00 -12.69
C GLN A 221 13.11 -15.16 -12.73
N GLN A 222 11.83 -14.88 -13.01
CA GLN A 222 10.77 -15.89 -13.11
C GLN A 222 10.67 -16.49 -14.53
N GLY A 223 11.49 -16.02 -15.47
CA GLY A 223 11.51 -16.47 -16.86
C GLY A 223 10.58 -15.69 -17.78
N ASP A 224 9.78 -14.75 -17.27
CA ASP A 224 8.90 -13.91 -18.08
C ASP A 224 9.70 -12.94 -18.95
N GLU A 225 9.35 -12.84 -20.24
CA GLU A 225 9.88 -11.81 -21.14
C GLU A 225 8.97 -10.58 -21.15
N MET A 226 9.56 -9.43 -20.84
CA MET A 226 8.87 -8.14 -20.76
C MET A 226 9.41 -7.22 -21.84
N THR A 227 8.52 -6.58 -22.59
CA THR A 227 8.89 -5.58 -23.61
C THR A 227 8.73 -4.18 -23.05
N PHE A 228 9.75 -3.35 -23.19
CA PHE A 228 9.76 -1.99 -22.70
C PHE A 228 9.96 -0.99 -23.82
N ILE A 229 9.14 0.07 -23.81
CA ILE A 229 9.29 1.24 -24.67
C ILE A 229 10.03 2.32 -23.88
N VAL A 230 11.10 2.84 -24.47
CA VAL A 230 11.85 4.00 -24.04
C VAL A 230 11.27 5.24 -24.73
N SER A 231 11.31 6.36 -24.04
CA SER A 231 10.96 7.68 -24.60
C SER A 231 11.91 8.73 -24.07
N GLU A 232 11.85 9.95 -24.59
CA GLU A 232 12.62 11.11 -24.11
C GLU A 232 12.47 11.39 -22.60
N LYS A 233 11.37 10.93 -21.99
CA LYS A 233 11.11 11.09 -20.54
C LYS A 233 11.80 10.03 -19.68
N THR A 234 12.43 9.04 -20.32
CA THR A 234 13.08 7.92 -19.64
C THR A 234 14.43 8.36 -19.10
N LYS A 235 14.63 8.22 -17.79
CA LYS A 235 15.92 8.53 -17.18
C LYS A 235 16.77 7.27 -17.10
N PHE A 236 18.01 7.38 -17.56
CA PHE A 236 19.00 6.32 -17.48
C PHE A 236 19.91 6.56 -16.27
N THR A 237 20.25 5.46 -15.58
CA THR A 237 21.22 5.47 -14.48
C THR A 237 22.11 4.24 -14.62
N SER A 238 23.41 4.41 -14.41
CA SER A 238 24.38 3.32 -14.38
C SER A 238 25.44 3.60 -13.31
N PRO A 239 26.08 2.58 -12.72
CA PRO A 239 27.04 2.75 -11.62
C PRO A 239 28.14 3.79 -11.88
N ASN A 240 28.62 3.87 -13.13
CA ASN A 240 29.69 4.78 -13.56
C ASN A 240 29.21 5.86 -14.54
N ASN A 241 27.90 6.00 -14.73
CA ASN A 241 27.30 6.93 -15.70
C ASN A 241 27.72 6.71 -17.17
N GLU A 242 28.18 5.50 -17.50
CA GLU A 242 28.61 5.08 -18.85
C GLU A 242 27.43 4.83 -19.79
N ILE A 243 26.29 4.41 -19.24
CA ILE A 243 25.08 4.07 -20.01
C ILE A 243 24.07 5.18 -19.80
N GLN A 244 23.80 5.96 -20.85
CA GLN A 244 22.93 7.14 -20.81
C GLN A 244 21.74 7.06 -21.76
N SER A 245 21.73 6.06 -22.65
CA SER A 245 20.70 5.89 -23.66
C SER A 245 20.46 4.41 -24.00
N LEU A 246 19.42 4.15 -24.79
CA LEU A 246 19.13 2.81 -25.32
C LEU A 246 20.23 2.29 -26.25
N SER A 247 20.95 3.18 -26.93
CA SER A 247 22.05 2.82 -27.84
C SER A 247 23.27 2.25 -27.09
N ASP A 248 23.40 2.56 -25.81
CA ASP A 248 24.49 2.09 -24.94
C ASP A 248 24.15 0.73 -24.30
N MET A 249 22.89 0.28 -24.41
CA MET A 249 22.43 -0.98 -23.83
C MET A 249 22.83 -2.16 -24.70
N GLN A 250 23.21 -3.26 -24.06
CA GLN A 250 23.59 -4.49 -24.73
C GLN A 250 22.85 -5.68 -24.12
N THR A 251 22.71 -6.74 -24.92
CA THR A 251 22.18 -8.00 -24.43
C THR A 251 23.12 -8.59 -23.37
N GLY A 252 22.55 -9.26 -22.36
CA GLY A 252 23.28 -9.81 -21.22
C GLY A 252 23.49 -8.84 -20.05
N MET A 253 23.31 -7.53 -20.26
CA MET A 253 23.32 -6.55 -19.16
C MET A 253 22.12 -6.74 -18.22
N LEU A 254 22.29 -6.35 -16.97
CA LEU A 254 21.20 -6.36 -15.99
C LEU A 254 20.51 -5.01 -16.00
N ALA A 255 19.17 -5.03 -15.93
CA ALA A 255 18.38 -3.82 -15.85
C ALA A 255 17.31 -3.90 -14.75
N ILE A 256 17.10 -2.76 -14.11
CA ILE A 256 15.94 -2.48 -13.27
C ILE A 256 15.13 -1.40 -13.98
N VAL A 257 13.86 -1.70 -14.25
CA VAL A 257 12.97 -0.82 -15.00
C VAL A 257 11.82 -0.38 -14.11
N LEU A 258 11.60 0.93 -13.99
CA LEU A 258 10.40 1.50 -13.37
C LEU A 258 9.42 1.96 -14.45
N THR A 259 8.19 1.47 -14.40
CA THR A 259 7.14 1.80 -15.38
C THR A 259 5.92 2.39 -14.73
N VAL A 260 5.25 3.31 -15.41
CA VAL A 260 3.98 3.92 -14.97
C VAL A 260 2.79 3.48 -15.81
N THR A 261 3.02 2.85 -16.96
CA THR A 261 1.98 2.35 -17.85
C THR A 261 2.41 0.98 -18.37
N GLU A 262 1.49 0.02 -18.31
CA GLU A 262 1.64 -1.33 -18.86
C GLU A 262 0.35 -1.65 -19.62
N ASN A 263 0.47 -2.09 -20.86
CA ASN A 263 -0.63 -2.56 -21.68
C ASN A 263 -0.20 -3.85 -22.37
N ASP A 264 -0.88 -4.95 -22.08
CA ASP A 264 -0.69 -6.26 -22.74
C ASP A 264 0.80 -6.72 -22.84
N GLY A 265 1.57 -6.58 -21.76
CA GLY A 265 2.96 -7.03 -21.68
C GLY A 265 4.00 -6.04 -22.23
N ILE A 266 3.53 -4.91 -22.78
CA ILE A 266 4.37 -3.78 -23.21
C ILE A 266 4.26 -2.67 -22.18
N ALA A 267 5.38 -2.20 -21.65
CA ALA A 267 5.39 -1.16 -20.63
C ALA A 267 6.29 0.02 -20.99
N THR A 268 5.84 1.24 -20.69
CA THR A 268 6.65 2.45 -20.91
C THR A 268 7.58 2.68 -19.73
N ALA A 269 8.87 2.67 -19.99
CA ALA A 269 9.89 2.94 -18.99
C ALA A 269 9.88 4.43 -18.61
N THR A 270 10.04 4.70 -17.32
CA THR A 270 10.27 6.06 -16.80
C THR A 270 11.68 6.21 -16.25
N HIS A 271 12.23 5.14 -15.67
CA HIS A 271 13.60 5.07 -15.21
C HIS A 271 14.15 3.69 -15.52
N ILE A 272 15.40 3.65 -15.96
CA ILE A 272 16.14 2.43 -16.22
C ILE A 272 17.48 2.52 -15.51
N GLY A 273 17.71 1.61 -14.57
CA GLY A 273 19.02 1.36 -13.98
C GLY A 273 19.68 0.21 -14.71
N ILE A 274 20.81 0.43 -15.38
CA ILE A 274 21.57 -0.60 -16.12
C ILE A 274 22.95 -0.78 -15.51
N GLY A 275 23.41 -2.02 -15.44
CA GLY A 275 24.81 -2.35 -15.11
C GLY A 275 25.19 -3.73 -15.62
N ASN A 276 26.49 -4.00 -15.68
CA ASN A 276 26.95 -5.34 -16.00
C ASN A 276 26.73 -6.26 -14.81
N LYS A 277 26.59 -7.57 -15.08
CA LYS A 277 26.50 -8.58 -14.03
C LYS A 277 27.74 -8.59 -13.12
N ASP A 278 28.90 -8.27 -13.69
CA ASP A 278 30.16 -8.22 -12.96
C ASP A 278 30.32 -6.94 -12.14
N ASP A 279 29.56 -5.89 -12.45
CA ASP A 279 29.53 -4.65 -11.67
C ASP A 279 28.67 -4.78 -10.40
N ILE A 280 27.89 -5.86 -10.28
CA ILE A 280 27.11 -6.12 -9.08
C ILE A 280 28.06 -6.50 -7.95
N PRO A 281 28.10 -5.73 -6.85
CA PRO A 281 28.90 -6.09 -5.69
C PRO A 281 28.49 -7.48 -5.18
N LYS A 282 29.48 -8.36 -5.08
CA LYS A 282 29.31 -9.69 -4.48
C LYS A 282 29.67 -9.57 -3.01
N PHE A 283 28.64 -9.68 -2.17
CA PHE A 283 28.78 -9.70 -0.72
C PHE A 283 28.65 -11.14 -0.24
N GLU A 284 29.52 -11.54 0.69
CA GLU A 284 29.41 -12.82 1.38
C GLU A 284 28.23 -12.79 2.35
N ILE A 285 28.06 -11.67 3.06
CA ILE A 285 26.93 -11.43 3.94
C ILE A 285 26.05 -10.28 3.44
N LYS A 286 24.74 -10.49 3.51
CA LYS A 286 23.72 -9.49 3.20
C LYS A 286 22.76 -9.41 4.36
N ALA A 287 22.66 -8.23 4.97
CA ALA A 287 21.80 -8.02 6.13
C ALA A 287 20.87 -6.82 5.89
N VAL A 288 19.65 -6.91 6.42
CA VAL A 288 18.68 -5.82 6.43
C VAL A 288 18.16 -5.69 7.85
N GLY A 289 18.22 -4.49 8.40
CA GLY A 289 17.85 -4.25 9.77
C GLY A 289 17.75 -2.77 10.11
N GLN A 290 17.39 -2.53 11.36
CA GLN A 290 17.33 -1.20 11.95
C GLN A 290 18.62 -0.93 12.73
N ILE A 291 19.18 0.27 12.61
CA ILE A 291 20.37 0.67 13.37
C ILE A 291 20.02 0.74 14.86
N SER A 292 20.71 -0.07 15.67
CA SER A 292 20.49 -0.22 17.11
C SER A 292 21.70 0.23 17.95
N ALA A 293 22.86 0.44 17.33
CA ALA A 293 23.99 1.16 17.93
C ALA A 293 24.89 1.76 16.85
N LEU A 294 25.54 2.88 17.17
CA LEU A 294 26.56 3.53 16.34
C LEU A 294 27.82 3.77 17.18
N GLY A 295 28.96 3.36 16.65
CA GLY A 295 30.29 3.63 17.18
C GLY A 295 31.09 4.55 16.26
N ALA A 296 32.38 4.73 16.54
CA ALA A 296 33.26 5.53 15.70
C ALA A 296 33.60 4.85 14.36
N ASP A 297 33.72 3.52 14.38
CA ASP A 297 34.15 2.66 13.27
C ASP A 297 33.30 1.40 13.16
N PHE A 298 32.15 1.37 13.85
CA PHE A 298 31.22 0.26 13.75
C PHE A 298 29.78 0.74 13.82
N LEU A 299 28.87 -0.09 13.33
CA LEU A 299 27.45 0.02 13.63
C LEU A 299 26.90 -1.34 14.04
N THR A 300 25.79 -1.34 14.77
CA THR A 300 25.01 -2.55 15.04
C THR A 300 23.63 -2.39 14.40
N ILE A 301 23.16 -3.45 13.74
CA ILE A 301 21.77 -3.54 13.30
C ILE A 301 21.04 -4.66 14.03
N GLN A 302 19.76 -4.43 14.29
CA GLN A 302 18.81 -5.47 14.62
C GLN A 302 18.09 -5.92 13.34
N THR A 303 18.24 -7.19 12.97
CA THR A 303 17.51 -7.75 11.83
C THR A 303 16.04 -7.99 12.18
N ARG A 304 15.21 -8.28 11.18
CA ARG A 304 13.79 -8.65 11.40
C ARG A 304 13.58 -9.96 12.18
N ARG A 305 14.65 -10.72 12.42
CA ARG A 305 14.63 -11.95 13.23
C ARG A 305 15.19 -11.71 14.63
N ASP A 306 15.33 -10.45 15.02
CA ASP A 306 15.92 -10.02 16.30
C ASP A 306 17.38 -10.46 16.49
N GLU A 307 18.09 -10.72 15.40
CA GLU A 307 19.53 -10.96 15.42
C GLU A 307 20.27 -9.62 15.45
N MET A 308 21.23 -9.49 16.36
CA MET A 308 22.09 -8.32 16.46
C MET A 308 23.39 -8.58 15.71
N LEU A 309 23.64 -7.82 14.64
CA LEU A 309 24.84 -7.95 13.82
C LEU A 309 25.67 -6.68 13.94
N VAL A 310 26.93 -6.84 14.34
CA VAL A 310 27.90 -5.75 14.46
C VAL A 310 28.78 -5.74 13.22
N PHE A 311 28.81 -4.62 12.52
CA PHE A 311 29.63 -4.42 11.33
C PHE A 311 30.70 -3.37 11.59
N GLN A 312 31.94 -3.71 11.30
CA GLN A 312 33.05 -2.78 11.20
C GLN A 312 32.93 -1.95 9.92
N ILE A 313 33.33 -0.69 10.01
CA ILE A 313 33.22 0.33 8.97
C ILE A 313 34.61 0.92 8.78
N THR A 314 35.05 0.96 7.52
CA THR A 314 36.36 1.49 7.16
C THR A 314 36.21 2.59 6.13
N SER A 315 37.32 3.24 5.77
CA SER A 315 37.36 4.21 4.67
C SER A 315 36.98 3.60 3.31
N GLU A 316 36.96 2.27 3.19
CA GLU A 316 36.56 1.57 1.96
C GLU A 316 35.05 1.28 1.90
N THR A 317 34.34 1.43 3.03
CA THR A 317 32.89 1.22 3.10
C THR A 317 32.18 2.29 2.26
N LYS A 318 31.37 1.85 1.29
CA LYS A 318 30.62 2.74 0.40
C LYS A 318 29.23 2.99 0.95
N PHE A 319 28.90 4.26 1.17
CA PHE A 319 27.57 4.69 1.58
C PHE A 319 26.72 5.04 0.34
N ARG A 320 25.46 4.61 0.35
CA ARG A 320 24.50 4.84 -0.75
C ARG A 320 23.11 5.12 -0.18
N GLY A 321 22.35 5.98 -0.86
CA GLY A 321 20.97 6.25 -0.49
C GLY A 321 20.36 7.31 -1.37
N ARG A 322 19.02 7.43 -1.34
CA ARG A 322 18.30 8.43 -2.13
C ARG A 322 18.61 9.86 -1.67
N SER A 323 18.96 10.02 -0.40
CA SER A 323 19.30 11.29 0.26
C SER A 323 20.81 11.47 0.47
N GLY A 324 21.63 10.54 -0.04
CA GLY A 324 23.09 10.63 0.05
C GLY A 324 23.66 10.59 1.47
N PRO A 325 23.54 9.49 2.22
CA PRO A 325 24.57 9.24 3.23
C PRO A 325 25.88 9.11 2.48
N ASP A 326 26.82 9.98 2.79
CA ASP A 326 28.18 9.93 2.26
C ASP A 326 29.14 9.36 3.32
N SER A 327 28.69 9.23 4.57
CA SER A 327 29.48 8.77 5.71
C SER A 327 28.64 8.10 6.82
N LEU A 328 29.34 7.61 7.85
CA LEU A 328 28.73 7.07 9.07
C LEU A 328 27.98 8.15 9.87
N ASP A 329 28.44 9.41 9.80
CA ASP A 329 27.86 10.53 10.53
C ASP A 329 26.44 10.89 10.04
N ASP A 330 26.10 10.45 8.82
CA ASP A 330 24.76 10.63 8.24
C ASP A 330 23.77 9.55 8.71
N LEU A 331 24.22 8.57 9.50
CA LEU A 331 23.38 7.51 10.02
C LEU A 331 22.85 7.85 11.40
N GLU A 332 21.57 7.59 11.63
CA GLU A 332 20.94 7.73 12.93
C GLU A 332 20.40 6.40 13.45
N MET A 333 20.36 6.30 14.78
CA MET A 333 19.65 5.24 15.48
C MET A 333 18.21 5.14 14.98
N GLY A 334 17.74 3.92 14.74
CA GLY A 334 16.39 3.69 14.23
C GLY A 334 16.25 3.71 12.70
N MET A 335 17.29 4.10 11.94
CA MET A 335 17.26 4.04 10.48
C MET A 335 17.23 2.59 9.98
N ASN A 336 16.46 2.33 8.92
CA ASN A 336 16.45 1.03 8.24
C ASN A 336 17.48 1.00 7.11
N ILE A 337 18.43 0.08 7.20
CA ILE A 337 19.52 -0.04 6.24
C ILE A 337 19.66 -1.46 5.69
N PHE A 338 20.20 -1.54 4.48
CA PHE A 338 20.79 -2.75 3.92
C PHE A 338 22.31 -2.66 4.04
N ILE A 339 22.94 -3.75 4.46
CA ILE A 339 24.40 -3.87 4.52
C ILE A 339 24.82 -5.05 3.65
N GLY A 340 25.74 -4.78 2.74
CA GLY A 340 26.53 -5.78 2.05
C GLY A 340 27.93 -5.81 2.63
N GLY A 341 28.40 -6.98 3.03
CA GLY A 341 29.70 -7.12 3.68
C GLY A 341 30.41 -8.43 3.39
N GLN A 342 31.53 -8.61 4.07
CA GLN A 342 32.30 -9.84 4.12
C GLN A 342 32.45 -10.31 5.57
N GLU A 343 32.56 -11.62 5.75
CA GLU A 343 32.90 -12.20 7.05
C GLU A 343 34.41 -12.39 7.09
N LEU A 344 35.06 -11.77 8.08
CA LEU A 344 36.48 -11.90 8.32
C LEU A 344 36.77 -13.14 9.18
N GLU A 345 38.05 -13.41 9.40
CA GLU A 345 38.46 -14.44 10.35
C GLU A 345 37.87 -14.16 11.75
N ALA A 346 37.50 -15.22 12.47
CA ALA A 346 36.85 -15.18 13.78
C ALA A 346 35.41 -14.62 13.82
N GLY A 347 34.73 -14.47 12.68
CA GLY A 347 33.30 -14.11 12.62
C GLY A 347 33.02 -12.61 12.73
N GLU A 348 34.06 -11.78 12.61
CA GLU A 348 33.90 -10.33 12.50
C GLU A 348 33.29 -9.96 11.14
N LEU A 349 32.38 -9.00 11.12
CA LEU A 349 31.71 -8.58 9.88
C LEU A 349 32.24 -7.23 9.43
N LEU A 350 32.71 -7.13 8.18
CA LEU A 350 33.12 -5.87 7.58
C LEU A 350 32.05 -5.37 6.60
N ALA A 351 31.56 -4.16 6.81
CA ALA A 351 30.67 -3.50 5.86
C ALA A 351 31.45 -3.02 4.64
N GLN A 352 31.06 -3.52 3.46
CA GLN A 352 31.56 -3.01 2.20
C GLN A 352 30.61 -1.94 1.63
N TRP A 353 29.29 -2.14 1.77
CA TRP A 353 28.27 -1.20 1.33
C TRP A 353 27.20 -1.03 2.40
N ILE A 354 26.83 0.22 2.67
CA ILE A 354 25.70 0.58 3.52
C ILE A 354 24.70 1.36 2.67
N ILE A 355 23.47 0.87 2.60
CA ILE A 355 22.41 1.46 1.78
C ILE A 355 21.22 1.85 2.66
N ILE A 356 20.89 3.13 2.72
CA ILE A 356 19.69 3.59 3.44
C ILE A 356 18.43 3.28 2.63
N GLY A 357 17.51 2.54 3.25
CA GLY A 357 16.16 2.34 2.75
C GLY A 357 15.35 3.63 2.89
N LYS A 358 14.43 3.88 1.95
CA LYS A 358 13.53 5.05 1.98
C LYS A 358 12.89 5.19 3.37
N GLU A 359 13.06 6.37 3.98
CA GLU A 359 12.46 6.72 5.27
C GLU A 359 10.99 6.30 5.31
N ALA A 360 10.61 5.60 6.38
CA ALA A 360 9.21 5.50 6.77
C ALA A 360 8.78 6.93 7.10
N THR A 361 8.06 7.57 6.17
CA THR A 361 7.48 8.88 6.41
C THR A 361 6.54 8.75 7.62
N PRO A 362 6.69 9.59 8.67
CA PRO A 362 5.86 9.51 9.87
C PRO A 362 4.37 9.70 9.58
#